data_AF-A0A3M6A7L0-F1
#
_entry.id   AF-A0A3M6A7L0-F1
#
_cell.length_a   1.000
_cell.length_b   1.000
_cell.length_c   1.000
_cell.angle_alpha   90.00
_cell.angle_beta   90.00
_cell.angle_gamma   90.00
#
_symmetry.space_group_name_H-M   'P 1'
#
loop_
_entity.id
_entity.type
_entity.pdbx_description
1 polymer ?
#
loop_
_entity_poly.entity_id
_entity_poly.type
_entity_poly.pdbx_seq_one_letter_code
_entity_poly.pdbx_strand_id
1 'polypeptide(L)'
;MNKRKMIGAHSALALLALAVSQVHAADPTVQQGREDRAEKAAQKTLAKMTMEEKLAYIGGTGGWDVKPLTNYGVPQIHGADGGVGVRYTSEGNDQGVVYPSGPNLAATFNPRRAIDLGRALGYDTAVGGYL
;
A
#
# COMPACT_ATOMS: atom_id res chain seq x y z
N MET A 1 10.49 -37.48 -43.17
CA MET A 1 11.64 -37.05 -42.33
C MET A 1 11.21 -35.82 -41.52
N ASN A 2 10.83 -36.01 -40.25
CA ASN A 2 10.28 -34.91 -39.43
C ASN A 2 11.43 -34.24 -38.64
N LYS A 3 11.87 -33.06 -39.06
CA LYS A 3 12.95 -32.31 -38.38
C LYS A 3 12.39 -31.67 -37.12
N ARG A 4 12.72 -32.20 -35.94
CA ARG A 4 12.44 -31.54 -34.66
C ARG A 4 13.23 -30.23 -34.62
N LYS A 5 12.54 -29.08 -34.65
CA LYS A 5 13.17 -27.76 -34.40
C LYS A 5 13.59 -27.72 -32.93
N MET A 6 14.89 -27.69 -32.67
CA MET A 6 15.44 -27.51 -31.33
C MET A 6 15.28 -26.04 -30.92
N ILE A 7 14.74 -25.82 -29.72
CA ILE A 7 14.63 -24.48 -29.12
C ILE A 7 16.06 -24.02 -28.81
N GLY A 8 16.50 -22.93 -29.43
CA GLY A 8 17.83 -22.36 -29.20
C GLY A 8 18.00 -21.83 -27.77
N ALA A 9 19.23 -21.79 -27.27
CA ALA A 9 19.55 -21.40 -25.90
C ALA A 9 18.98 -20.02 -25.49
N HIS A 10 18.86 -19.09 -26.42
CA HIS A 10 18.29 -17.75 -26.17
C HIS A 10 16.77 -17.81 -25.93
N SER A 11 16.06 -18.65 -26.68
CA SER A 11 14.63 -18.89 -26.48
C SER A 11 14.35 -19.64 -25.18
N ALA A 12 15.24 -20.56 -24.78
CA ALA A 12 15.14 -21.24 -23.48
C ALA A 12 15.36 -20.26 -22.31
N LEU A 13 16.33 -19.35 -22.42
CA LEU A 13 16.59 -18.33 -21.40
C LEU A 13 15.45 -17.31 -21.30
N ALA A 14 14.88 -16.89 -22.43
CA ALA A 14 13.73 -15.98 -22.45
C ALA A 14 12.49 -16.63 -21.81
N LEU A 15 12.22 -17.90 -22.09
CA LEU A 15 11.12 -18.65 -21.47
C LEU A 15 11.33 -18.85 -19.96
N LEU A 16 12.57 -19.10 -19.53
CA LEU A 16 12.91 -19.19 -18.11
C LEU A 16 12.74 -17.84 -17.40
N ALA A 17 13.20 -16.75 -17.99
CA ALA A 17 13.01 -15.40 -17.46
C ALA A 17 11.50 -15.08 -17.33
N LEU A 18 10.71 -15.39 -18.35
CA LEU A 18 9.26 -15.21 -18.32
C LEU A 18 8.60 -16.04 -17.21
N ALA A 19 8.97 -17.32 -17.06
CA ALA A 19 8.43 -18.20 -16.04
C ALA A 19 8.78 -17.71 -14.62
N VAL A 20 10.01 -17.26 -14.38
CA VAL A 20 10.43 -16.70 -13.09
C VAL A 20 9.67 -15.40 -12.77
N SER A 21 9.40 -14.56 -13.78
CA SER A 21 8.57 -13.36 -13.62
C SER A 21 7.13 -13.68 -13.23
N GLN A 22 6.52 -14.73 -13.81
CA GLN A 22 5.14 -15.13 -13.47
C GLN A 22 5.02 -15.66 -12.03
N VAL A 23 6.04 -16.37 -11.52
CA VAL A 23 6.03 -16.91 -10.13
C VAL A 23 6.08 -15.82 -9.05
N HIS A 24 6.65 -14.66 -9.37
CA HIS A 24 6.78 -13.53 -8.43
C HIS A 24 5.71 -12.45 -8.62
N ALA A 25 4.78 -12.62 -9.56
CA ALA A 25 3.69 -11.68 -9.76
C ALA A 25 2.67 -11.81 -8.62
N ALA A 26 2.23 -10.68 -8.08
CA ALA A 26 1.06 -10.65 -7.21
C ALA A 26 -0.17 -11.12 -8.01
N ASP A 27 -1.08 -11.87 -7.38
CA ASP A 27 -2.32 -12.30 -8.03
C ASP A 27 -3.23 -11.07 -8.25
N PRO A 28 -3.40 -10.62 -9.50
CA PRO A 28 -4.18 -9.43 -9.78
C PRO A 28 -5.66 -9.61 -9.42
N THR A 29 -6.16 -10.85 -9.38
CA THR A 29 -7.57 -11.13 -9.07
C THR A 29 -7.89 -10.90 -7.60
N VAL A 30 -6.95 -11.22 -6.71
CA VAL A 30 -7.09 -10.97 -5.26
C VAL A 30 -7.07 -9.47 -4.98
N GLN A 31 -6.18 -8.73 -5.63
CA GLN A 31 -6.13 -7.28 -5.49
C GLN A 31 -7.41 -6.62 -6.00
N GLN A 32 -7.87 -7.00 -7.20
CA GLN A 32 -9.12 -6.52 -7.78
C GLN A 32 -10.32 -6.79 -6.86
N GLY A 33 -10.44 -8.01 -6.31
CA GLY A 33 -11.55 -8.35 -5.42
C GLY A 33 -11.57 -7.52 -4.12
N ARG A 34 -10.41 -7.10 -3.61
CA ARG A 34 -10.32 -6.18 -2.44
C ARG A 34 -10.78 -4.78 -2.81
N GLU A 35 -10.34 -4.28 -3.96
CA GLU A 35 -10.72 -2.96 -4.48
C GLU A 35 -12.23 -2.89 -4.75
N ASP A 36 -12.80 -3.90 -5.42
CA ASP A 36 -14.23 -3.99 -5.69
C ASP A 36 -15.07 -3.99 -4.40
N ARG A 37 -14.60 -4.68 -3.35
CA ARG A 37 -15.26 -4.70 -2.04
C ARG A 37 -15.20 -3.33 -1.37
N ALA A 38 -14.05 -2.66 -1.42
CA ALA A 38 -13.87 -1.33 -0.86
C ALA A 38 -14.75 -0.30 -1.58
N GLU A 39 -14.75 -0.33 -2.91
CA GLU A 39 -15.58 0.52 -3.75
C GLU A 39 -17.07 0.33 -3.46
N LYS A 40 -17.53 -0.92 -3.38
CA LYS A 40 -18.93 -1.22 -3.03
C LYS A 40 -19.30 -0.72 -1.64
N ALA A 41 -18.39 -0.79 -0.67
CA ALA A 41 -18.61 -0.26 0.68
C ALA A 41 -18.70 1.28 0.66
N ALA A 42 -17.79 1.94 -0.05
CA ALA A 42 -17.78 3.39 -0.22
C ALA A 42 -19.07 3.88 -0.89
N GLN A 43 -19.48 3.27 -2.00
CA GLN A 43 -20.74 3.60 -2.70
C GLN A 43 -21.97 3.45 -1.80
N LYS A 44 -22.03 2.37 -1.00
CA LYS A 44 -23.14 2.15 -0.05
C LYS A 44 -23.23 3.24 1.01
N THR A 45 -22.09 3.76 1.46
CA THR A 45 -22.04 4.88 2.41
C THR A 45 -22.45 6.18 1.72
N LEU A 46 -21.84 6.51 0.58
CA LEU A 46 -22.11 7.73 -0.18
C LEU A 46 -23.57 7.84 -0.67
N ALA A 47 -24.23 6.73 -0.94
CA ALA A 47 -25.64 6.69 -1.34
C ALA A 47 -26.61 7.12 -0.22
N LYS A 48 -26.17 7.04 1.03
CA LYS A 48 -26.96 7.44 2.20
C LYS A 48 -26.69 8.88 2.66
N MET A 49 -25.59 9.46 2.19
CA MET A 49 -25.15 10.79 2.61
C MET A 49 -25.87 11.90 1.87
N THR A 50 -26.19 12.98 2.58
CA THR A 50 -26.63 14.23 1.95
C THR A 50 -25.46 14.91 1.22
N MET A 51 -25.75 15.94 0.42
CA MET A 51 -24.70 16.73 -0.22
C MET A 51 -23.85 17.46 0.82
N GLU A 52 -24.49 17.98 1.87
CA GLU A 52 -23.83 18.69 2.97
C GLU A 52 -22.87 17.77 3.73
N GLU A 53 -23.25 16.52 4.00
CA GLU A 53 -22.38 15.54 4.64
C GLU A 53 -21.16 15.20 3.76
N LYS A 54 -21.35 15.09 2.43
CA LYS A 54 -20.24 14.86 1.48
C LYS A 54 -19.27 16.03 1.46
N LEU A 55 -19.78 17.25 1.38
CA LEU A 55 -18.98 18.47 1.41
C LEU A 55 -18.27 18.66 2.75
N ALA A 56 -18.90 18.27 3.86
CA ALA A 56 -18.28 18.34 5.17
C ALA A 56 -17.11 17.36 5.33
N TYR A 57 -17.17 16.20 4.66
CA TYR A 57 -16.22 15.09 4.80
C TYR A 57 -14.89 15.29 4.05
N ILE A 58 -14.85 16.07 2.95
CA ILE A 58 -13.63 16.27 2.14
C ILE A 58 -12.54 17.13 2.81
N GLY A 59 -12.58 17.31 4.13
CA GLY A 59 -11.55 17.98 4.92
C GLY A 59 -11.27 17.23 6.23
N GLY A 60 -10.24 17.67 6.97
CA GLY A 60 -9.86 17.13 8.28
C GLY A 60 -10.53 17.84 9.46
N THR A 61 -10.42 17.26 10.66
CA THR A 61 -10.73 17.97 11.92
C THR A 61 -9.58 18.90 12.33
N GLY A 62 -8.35 18.55 11.94
CA GLY A 62 -7.12 19.27 12.17
C GLY A 62 -6.22 19.26 10.93
N GLY A 63 -4.90 19.16 11.14
CA GLY A 63 -3.90 19.26 10.07
C GLY A 63 -3.47 17.95 9.41
N TRP A 64 -3.77 16.80 10.04
CA TRP A 64 -3.20 15.49 9.65
C TRP A 64 -4.23 14.37 9.74
N ASP A 65 -5.47 14.63 9.33
CA ASP A 65 -6.54 13.66 9.47
C ASP A 65 -7.65 13.82 8.42
N VAL A 66 -8.45 12.76 8.28
CA VAL A 66 -9.75 12.79 7.62
C VAL A 66 -10.82 12.63 8.70
N LYS A 67 -11.83 13.51 8.68
CA LYS A 67 -12.93 13.49 9.65
C LYS A 67 -13.59 12.11 9.75
N PRO A 68 -14.17 11.72 10.90
CA PRO A 68 -14.99 10.52 10.98
C PRO A 68 -16.35 10.71 10.27
N LEU A 69 -16.93 9.60 9.82
CA LEU A 69 -18.35 9.49 9.45
C LEU A 69 -19.07 8.58 10.45
N THR A 70 -19.25 9.07 11.69
CA THR A 70 -19.74 8.29 12.83
C THR A 70 -21.09 7.61 12.57
N ASN A 71 -22.03 8.31 11.93
CA ASN A 71 -23.35 7.76 11.55
C ASN A 71 -23.27 6.58 10.57
N TYR A 72 -22.12 6.43 9.91
CA TYR A 72 -21.86 5.41 8.89
C TYR A 72 -20.80 4.39 9.34
N GLY A 73 -20.32 4.49 10.57
CA GLY A 73 -19.32 3.58 11.13
C GLY A 73 -17.93 3.70 10.52
N VAL A 74 -17.59 4.83 9.88
CA VAL A 74 -16.23 5.10 9.39
C VAL A 74 -15.48 5.89 10.45
N PRO A 75 -14.36 5.37 10.98
CA PRO A 75 -13.58 6.06 11.99
C PRO A 75 -12.89 7.30 11.39
N GLN A 76 -12.31 8.11 12.28
CA GLN A 76 -11.36 9.13 11.87
C GLN A 76 -10.10 8.44 11.35
N ILE A 77 -9.51 8.97 10.28
CA ILE A 77 -8.26 8.44 9.72
C ILE A 77 -7.16 9.44 10.05
N HIS A 78 -6.11 8.98 10.72
CA HIS A 78 -4.97 9.82 11.07
C HIS A 78 -3.82 9.61 10.09
N GLY A 79 -3.13 10.69 9.74
CA GLY A 79 -1.94 10.69 8.91
C GLY A 79 -0.71 11.08 9.72
N ALA A 80 0.44 10.56 9.29
CA ALA A 80 1.74 10.99 9.77
C ALA A 80 2.75 10.92 8.63
N ASP A 81 3.72 11.82 8.65
CA ASP A 81 4.98 11.61 7.92
C ASP A 81 5.74 10.42 8.54
N GLY A 82 6.77 9.85 7.93
CA GLY A 82 7.30 10.12 6.61
C GLY A 82 8.00 8.89 6.01
N GLY A 83 8.62 9.07 4.83
CA GLY A 83 9.16 7.95 4.04
C GLY A 83 10.35 7.19 4.63
N VAL A 84 10.85 7.59 5.80
CA VAL A 84 12.00 6.97 6.50
C VAL A 84 11.71 6.70 7.97
N GLY A 85 10.44 6.63 8.36
CA GLY A 85 10.02 6.42 9.75
C GLY A 85 8.83 7.29 10.09
N VAL A 86 8.04 6.86 11.06
CA VAL A 86 6.87 7.59 11.53
C VAL A 86 7.32 8.81 12.34
N ARG A 87 6.97 9.99 11.85
CA ARG A 87 7.17 11.27 12.53
C ARG A 87 6.08 11.42 13.56
N TYR A 88 6.35 10.91 14.75
CA TYR A 88 5.48 11.10 15.89
C TYR A 88 5.39 12.59 16.25
N THR A 89 4.18 13.14 16.15
CA THR A 89 3.89 14.54 16.47
C THR A 89 3.64 14.69 17.96
N SER A 90 4.63 14.42 18.81
CA SER A 90 4.67 14.86 20.21
C SER A 90 3.51 14.44 21.14
N GLU A 91 2.59 13.56 20.73
CA GLU A 91 1.43 13.10 21.53
C GLU A 91 1.78 12.02 22.57
N GLY A 92 3.01 12.04 23.11
CA GLY A 92 3.45 11.04 24.08
C GLY A 92 3.76 9.65 23.50
N ASN A 93 3.86 9.54 22.17
CA ASN A 93 4.28 8.30 21.50
C ASN A 93 5.76 7.99 21.78
N ASP A 94 6.07 6.70 21.91
CA ASP A 94 7.45 6.22 22.06
C ASP A 94 8.31 6.57 20.84
N GLN A 95 9.62 6.58 21.01
CA GLN A 95 10.55 6.81 19.90
C GLN A 95 10.37 5.76 18.80
N GLY A 96 10.23 6.25 17.56
CA GLY A 96 10.11 5.40 16.38
C GLY A 96 11.42 4.86 15.83
N VAL A 97 11.28 3.92 14.89
CA VAL A 97 12.39 3.46 14.07
C VAL A 97 12.66 4.47 12.95
N VAL A 98 13.94 4.84 12.78
CA VAL A 98 14.41 5.59 11.61
C VAL A 98 15.03 4.60 10.62
N TYR A 99 14.48 4.58 9.42
CA TYR A 99 14.90 3.71 8.33
C TYR A 99 15.94 4.38 7.42
N PRO A 100 16.72 3.61 6.64
CA PRO A 100 17.60 4.18 5.62
C PRO A 100 16.83 5.05 4.62
N SER A 101 17.46 6.14 4.18
CA SER A 101 16.86 7.04 3.18
C SER A 101 16.59 6.34 1.85
N GLY A 102 15.70 6.89 1.03
CA GLY A 102 15.39 6.38 -0.30
C GLY A 102 16.64 6.09 -1.15
N PRO A 103 17.61 7.02 -1.26
CA PRO A 103 18.89 6.75 -1.91
C PRO A 103 19.69 5.57 -1.33
N ASN A 104 19.75 5.42 0.00
CA ASN A 104 20.41 4.27 0.64
C ASN A 104 19.71 2.96 0.30
N LEU A 105 18.37 2.95 0.32
CA LEU A 105 17.59 1.78 -0.07
C LEU A 105 17.82 1.44 -1.55
N ALA A 106 17.82 2.44 -2.44
CA ALA A 106 18.07 2.26 -3.86
C ALA A 106 19.48 1.73 -4.14
N ALA A 107 20.49 2.20 -3.38
CA ALA A 107 21.87 1.75 -3.49
C ALA A 107 22.06 0.26 -3.15
N THR A 108 21.06 -0.40 -2.56
CA THR A 108 21.08 -1.86 -2.37
C THR A 108 20.83 -2.63 -3.67
N PHE A 109 20.24 -2.00 -4.69
CA PHE A 109 19.74 -2.63 -5.92
C PHE A 109 18.91 -3.90 -5.64
N ASN A 110 18.22 -3.95 -4.49
CA ASN A 110 17.52 -5.13 -4.01
C ASN A 110 16.04 -4.81 -3.72
N PRO A 111 15.12 -5.16 -4.63
CA PRO A 111 13.68 -4.94 -4.45
C PRO A 111 13.10 -5.59 -3.19
N ARG A 112 13.70 -6.68 -2.70
CA ARG A 112 13.25 -7.33 -1.46
C ARG A 112 13.47 -6.43 -0.25
N ARG A 113 14.57 -5.66 -0.22
CA ARG A 113 14.82 -4.69 0.86
C ARG A 113 13.79 -3.57 0.87
N ALA A 114 13.30 -3.15 -0.30
CA ALA A 114 12.24 -2.15 -0.39
C ALA A 114 10.91 -2.68 0.16
N ILE A 115 10.58 -3.93 -0.13
CA ILE A 115 9.39 -4.61 0.42
C ILE A 115 9.52 -4.75 1.94
N ASP A 116 10.67 -5.18 2.44
CA ASP A 116 10.90 -5.38 3.88
C ASP A 116 10.79 -4.05 4.64
N LEU A 117 11.38 -2.96 4.10
CA LEU A 117 11.24 -1.62 4.66
C LEU A 117 9.79 -1.16 4.66
N GLY A 118 9.07 -1.31 3.54
CA GLY A 118 7.67 -0.90 3.45
C GLY A 118 6.76 -1.64 4.43
N ARG A 119 7.00 -2.95 4.65
CA ARG A 119 6.30 -3.73 5.67
C ARG A 119 6.60 -3.22 7.08
N ALA A 120 7.87 -3.04 7.41
CA ALA A 120 8.28 -2.57 8.73
C ALA A 120 7.69 -1.18 9.04
N LEU A 121 7.78 -0.25 8.08
CA LEU A 121 7.16 1.07 8.20
C LEU A 121 5.65 0.99 8.41
N GLY A 122 4.95 0.14 7.64
CA GLY A 122 3.51 -0.06 7.82
C GLY A 122 3.13 -0.64 9.19
N TYR A 123 3.93 -1.55 9.75
CA TYR A 123 3.72 -2.05 11.10
C TYR A 123 3.94 -0.96 12.15
N ASP A 124 4.98 -0.14 12.02
CA ASP A 124 5.23 0.97 12.94
C ASP A 124 4.10 2.01 12.88
N THR A 125 3.61 2.35 11.67
CA THR A 125 2.45 3.23 11.49
C THR A 125 1.21 2.68 12.19
N ALA A 126 0.96 1.37 12.06
CA ALA A 126 -0.17 0.69 12.70
C ALA A 126 -0.09 0.70 14.22
N VAL A 127 1.07 0.34 14.78
CA VAL A 127 1.30 0.34 16.23
C VAL A 127 1.25 1.75 16.81
N GLY A 128 1.70 2.74 16.03
CA GLY A 128 1.63 4.16 16.37
C GLY A 128 0.22 4.75 16.37
N GLY A 129 -0.82 4.00 15.98
CA GLY A 129 -2.21 4.45 16.00
C GLY A 129 -2.66 5.24 14.77
N TYR A 130 -1.91 5.17 13.66
CA TYR A 130 -2.22 5.90 12.42
C TYR A 130 -2.90 5.01 11.36
N LEU A 131 -3.92 4.23 11.75
CA LEU A 131 -4.72 3.36 10.87
C LEU A 131 -6.20 3.77 10.81
#